data_AF-A0A6A3AWV6-F1
#
_entry.id   AF-A0A6A3AWV6-F1
#
_cell.length_a   1.000
_cell.length_b   1.000
_cell.length_c   1.000
_cell.angle_alpha   90.00
_cell.angle_beta   90.00
_cell.angle_gamma   90.00
#
_symmetry.space_group_name_H-M   'P 1'
#
loop_
_entity.id
_entity.type
_entity.pdbx_description
1 polymer ?
#
loop_
_entity_poly.entity_id
_entity_poly.type
_entity_poly.pdbx_seq_one_letter_code
_entity_poly.pdbx_strand_id
1 'polypeptide(L)'
;MALMAGGLGGLFGIGGGMLISPLLLQLGVAPEVTAATCSFMVFFSSTMSAFQYLLLGMDHITTALVFSVICFVASLLGLVVVQKAIKQFGRASIIVFSVGTVMALSVILMTSFGALDVWDDYSLGNYMGLKRPC
;
A
#
# COMPACT_ATOMS: atom_id res chain seq x y z
N MET A 1 1.83 14.53 13.93
CA MET A 1 2.48 13.48 13.11
C MET A 1 1.60 12.25 12.94
N ALA A 2 1.23 11.53 14.01
CA ALA A 2 0.45 10.27 13.91
C ALA A 2 -0.94 10.43 13.23
N LEU A 3 -1.67 11.50 13.51
CA LEU A 3 -3.00 11.72 12.92
C LEU A 3 -2.93 12.06 11.41
N MET A 4 -1.90 12.80 10.98
CA MET A 4 -1.66 13.12 9.57
C MET A 4 -1.14 11.89 8.81
N ALA A 5 -0.22 11.12 9.41
CA ALA A 5 0.28 9.89 8.82
C ALA A 5 -0.83 8.82 8.72
N GLY A 6 -1.69 8.71 9.74
CA GLY A 6 -2.87 7.85 9.73
C GLY A 6 -3.94 8.32 8.75
N GLY A 7 -4.18 9.63 8.66
CA GLY A 7 -5.12 10.23 7.70
C GLY A 7 -4.68 10.01 6.26
N LEU A 8 -3.42 10.28 5.93
CA LEU A 8 -2.85 10.01 4.60
C LEU A 8 -2.82 8.50 4.32
N GLY A 9 -2.41 7.68 5.30
CA GLY A 9 -2.39 6.21 5.15
C GLY A 9 -3.78 5.60 4.94
N GLY A 10 -4.82 6.19 5.54
CA GLY A 10 -6.23 5.84 5.30
C GLY A 10 -6.73 6.33 3.94
N LEU A 11 -6.34 7.54 3.51
CA LEU A 11 -6.75 8.11 2.23
C LEU A 11 -6.20 7.31 1.03
N PHE A 12 -4.95 6.84 1.14
CA PHE A 12 -4.34 6.02 0.09
C PHE A 12 -4.85 4.57 0.09
N GLY A 13 -5.52 4.10 1.15
CA GLY A 13 -6.06 2.74 1.23
C GLY A 13 -4.99 1.62 1.29
N ILE A 14 -3.71 1.98 1.41
CA ILE A 14 -2.57 1.05 1.31
C ILE A 14 -2.34 0.26 2.63
N GLY A 15 -3.00 0.66 3.72
CA GLY A 15 -2.65 0.18 5.07
C GLY A 15 -1.34 0.82 5.51
N GLY A 16 -1.34 1.54 6.64
CA GLY A 16 -0.31 2.52 7.01
C GLY A 16 1.17 2.07 7.02
N GLY A 17 1.48 0.79 6.82
CA GLY A 17 2.84 0.24 6.81
C GLY A 17 3.78 0.85 5.76
N MET A 18 3.30 1.18 4.55
CA MET A 18 4.14 1.79 3.51
C MET A 18 4.60 3.22 3.86
N LEU A 19 3.79 3.99 4.60
CA LEU A 19 4.16 5.33 5.06
C LEU A 19 4.95 5.31 6.38
N ILE A 20 4.67 4.35 7.26
CA ILE A 20 5.32 4.23 8.58
C ILE A 20 6.76 3.71 8.45
N SER A 21 7.04 2.86 7.45
CA SER A 21 8.38 2.33 7.23
C SER A 21 9.45 3.41 6.96
N PRO A 22 9.28 4.36 6.02
CA PRO A 22 10.26 5.44 5.81
C PRO A 22 10.27 6.47 6.95
N LEU A 23 9.13 6.72 7.61
CA LEU A 23 9.03 7.63 8.75
C LEU A 23 9.84 7.14 9.96
N LEU A 24 9.76 5.84 10.28
CA LEU A 24 10.53 5.26 11.38
C LEU A 24 12.03 5.18 11.07
N LEU A 25 12.41 5.02 9.79
CA LEU A 25 13.80 5.11 9.36
C LEU A 25 14.36 6.54 9.50
N GLN A 26 13.56 7.58 9.19
CA GLN A 26 13.94 8.97 9.45
C GLN A 26 14.08 9.30 10.94
N LEU A 27 13.38 8.57 11.80
CA LEU A 27 13.49 8.67 13.26
C LEU A 27 14.69 7.89 13.83
N GLY A 28 15.51 7.24 12.99
CA GLY A 28 16.72 6.53 13.42
C GLY A 28 16.47 5.16 14.06
N VAL A 29 15.27 4.60 13.91
CA VAL A 29 14.93 3.28 14.46
C VAL A 29 15.53 2.18 13.60
N ALA A 30 16.00 1.10 14.23
CA ALA A 30 16.54 -0.05 13.53
C ALA A 30 15.49 -0.64 12.56
N PRO A 31 15.86 -0.91 11.29
CA PRO A 31 14.94 -1.39 10.25
C PRO A 31 14.21 -2.69 10.65
N GLU A 32 14.83 -3.50 11.51
CA GLU A 32 14.29 -4.77 11.99
C GLU A 32 13.06 -4.58 12.88
N VAL A 33 13.08 -3.60 13.78
CA VAL A 33 11.95 -3.29 14.68
C VAL A 33 10.82 -2.60 13.91
N THR A 34 11.19 -1.71 12.99
CA THR A 34 10.25 -1.05 12.07
C THR A 34 9.50 -2.07 11.21
N ALA A 35 10.20 -3.04 10.63
CA ALA A 35 9.58 -4.08 9.81
C ALA A 35 8.59 -4.95 10.59
N ALA A 36 8.96 -5.35 11.81
CA ALA A 36 8.07 -6.11 12.70
C ALA A 36 6.80 -5.31 13.04
N THR A 37 6.96 -4.04 13.40
CA THR A 37 5.85 -3.14 13.76
C THR A 37 4.91 -2.91 12.58
N CYS A 38 5.46 -2.63 11.38
CA CYS A 38 4.67 -2.45 10.17
C CYS A 38 3.86 -3.71 9.81
N SER A 39 4.45 -4.89 9.97
CA SER A 39 3.78 -6.16 9.67
C SER A 39 2.57 -6.39 10.58
N PHE A 40 2.72 -6.12 11.89
CA PHE A 40 1.60 -6.20 12.84
C PHE A 40 0.48 -5.21 12.49
N MET A 41 0.85 -3.97 12.14
CA MET A 41 -0.14 -2.95 11.81
C MET A 41 -0.92 -3.30 10.53
N VAL A 42 -0.23 -3.80 9.49
CA VAL A 42 -0.87 -4.24 8.24
C VAL A 42 -1.77 -5.44 8.48
N PHE A 43 -1.35 -6.40 9.32
CA PHE A 43 -2.17 -7.56 9.68
C PHE A 43 -3.47 -7.16 10.38
N PHE A 44 -3.38 -6.25 11.37
CA PHE A 44 -4.56 -5.75 12.08
C PHE A 44 -5.49 -4.97 11.16
N SER A 45 -4.94 -4.05 10.35
CA SER A 45 -5.73 -3.23 9.42
C SER A 45 -6.43 -4.06 8.35
N SER A 46 -5.74 -5.05 7.76
CA SER A 46 -6.32 -5.92 6.74
C SER A 46 -7.43 -6.81 7.29
N THR A 47 -7.24 -7.34 8.51
CA THR A 47 -8.28 -8.12 9.20
C THR A 47 -9.53 -7.28 9.46
N MET A 48 -9.35 -6.05 9.95
CA MET A 48 -10.46 -5.11 10.18
C MET A 48 -11.20 -4.78 8.87
N SER A 49 -10.48 -4.49 7.78
CA SER A 49 -11.09 -4.25 6.47
C SER A 49 -11.85 -5.46 5.94
N ALA A 50 -11.26 -6.67 6.03
CA ALA A 50 -11.94 -7.90 5.60
C ALA A 50 -13.24 -8.13 6.38
N PHE A 51 -13.23 -7.88 7.68
CA PHE A 51 -14.41 -8.00 8.54
C PHE A 51 -15.50 -6.97 8.16
N GLN A 52 -15.08 -5.75 7.84
CA GLN A 52 -15.98 -4.68 7.41
C GLN A 52 -16.64 -5.00 6.06
N TYR A 53 -15.87 -5.55 5.12
CA TYR A 53 -16.36 -6.02 3.82
C TYR A 53 -17.33 -7.21 3.93
N LEU A 54 -17.08 -8.11 4.88
CA LEU A 54 -18.00 -9.21 5.21
C LEU A 54 -19.34 -8.68 5.76
N LEU A 55 -19.31 -7.70 6.65
CA LEU A 55 -20.51 -7.08 7.24
C LEU A 55 -21.32 -6.28 6.22
N LEU A 56 -20.67 -5.68 5.21
CA LEU A 56 -21.35 -4.94 4.14
C LEU A 56 -22.11 -5.85 3.15
N GLY A 57 -22.00 -7.18 3.27
CA GLY A 57 -22.70 -8.10 2.37
C GLY A 57 -22.17 -8.05 0.95
N MET A 58 -20.89 -8.41 0.75
CA MET A 58 -20.30 -8.47 -0.58
C MET A 58 -20.92 -9.58 -1.44
N ASP A 59 -21.52 -9.20 -2.58
CA ASP A 59 -22.09 -10.14 -3.56
C ASP A 59 -21.03 -10.97 -4.32
N HIS A 60 -19.75 -10.56 -4.34
CA HIS A 60 -18.67 -11.19 -5.14
C HIS A 60 -17.55 -11.80 -4.27
N ILE A 61 -17.93 -12.64 -3.30
CA ILE A 61 -16.98 -13.32 -2.39
C ILE A 61 -15.93 -14.17 -3.13
N THR A 62 -16.32 -14.81 -4.23
CA THR A 62 -15.43 -15.70 -5.01
C THR A 62 -14.27 -14.93 -5.64
N THR A 63 -14.53 -13.76 -6.22
CA THR A 63 -13.49 -12.92 -6.84
C THR A 63 -12.53 -12.40 -5.78
N ALA A 64 -13.04 -11.99 -4.62
CA ALA A 64 -12.22 -11.54 -3.49
C ALA A 64 -11.31 -12.66 -2.96
N LEU A 65 -11.81 -13.90 -2.90
CA LEU A 65 -11.02 -15.06 -2.48
C LEU A 65 -9.87 -15.38 -3.45
N VAL A 66 -10.15 -15.36 -4.76
CA VAL A 66 -9.11 -15.59 -5.78
C VAL A 66 -8.03 -14.52 -5.70
N PHE A 67 -8.42 -13.25 -5.57
CA PHE A 67 -7.48 -12.15 -5.46
C PHE A 67 -6.65 -12.22 -4.16
N SER A 68 -7.27 -12.62 -3.05
CA SER A 68 -6.60 -12.87 -1.77
C SER A 68 -5.49 -13.91 -1.90
N VAL A 69 -5.75 -15.04 -2.58
CA VAL A 69 -4.73 -16.09 -2.78
C VAL A 69 -3.58 -15.59 -3.64
N ILE A 70 -3.87 -14.87 -4.74
CA ILE A 70 -2.83 -14.30 -5.61
C ILE A 70 -1.98 -13.29 -4.84
N CYS A 71 -2.59 -12.39 -4.07
CA CYS A 71 -1.89 -11.42 -3.24
C CYS A 71 -1.03 -12.10 -2.16
N PHE A 72 -1.53 -13.17 -1.54
CA PHE A 72 -0.78 -13.90 -0.51
C PHE A 72 0.49 -14.52 -1.10
N VAL A 73 0.39 -15.18 -2.25
CA VAL A 73 1.56 -15.76 -2.95
C VAL A 73 2.54 -14.68 -3.38
N ALA A 74 2.06 -13.58 -3.96
CA ALA A 74 2.89 -12.45 -4.37
C ALA A 74 3.60 -11.78 -3.18
N SER A 75 2.90 -11.61 -2.05
CA SER A 75 3.45 -11.03 -0.82
C SER A 75 4.53 -11.92 -0.20
N LEU A 76 4.29 -13.23 -0.13
CA LEU A 76 5.28 -14.21 0.32
C LEU A 76 6.56 -14.17 -0.53
N LEU A 77 6.41 -14.20 -1.86
CA LEU A 77 7.55 -14.08 -2.78
C LEU A 77 8.29 -12.76 -2.58
N GLY A 78 7.57 -11.64 -2.48
CA GLY A 78 8.13 -10.32 -2.22
C GLY A 78 8.93 -10.26 -0.91
N LEU A 79 8.37 -10.77 0.19
CA LEU A 79 9.06 -10.83 1.48
C LEU A 79 10.34 -11.67 1.39
N VAL A 80 10.28 -12.86 0.78
CA VAL A 80 11.45 -13.74 0.66
C VAL A 80 12.55 -13.08 -0.18
N VAL A 81 12.20 -12.44 -1.30
CA VAL A 81 13.16 -11.73 -2.15
C VAL A 81 13.80 -10.56 -1.40
N VAL A 82 13.00 -9.76 -0.68
CA VAL A 82 13.47 -8.60 0.08
C VAL A 82 14.36 -9.05 1.26
N GLN A 83 13.96 -10.07 2.01
CA GLN A 83 14.76 -10.63 3.11
C GLN A 83 16.10 -11.18 2.62
N LYS A 84 16.09 -11.87 1.48
CA LYS A 84 17.30 -12.38 0.86
C LYS A 84 18.21 -11.25 0.37
N ALA A 85 17.65 -10.20 -0.21
CA ALA A 85 18.39 -9.00 -0.59
C ALA A 85 19.02 -8.32 0.63
N ILE A 86 18.27 -8.13 1.73
CA ILE A 86 18.79 -7.52 2.96
C ILE A 86 19.99 -8.29 3.50
N LYS A 87 19.92 -9.63 3.54
CA LYS A 87 21.02 -10.49 4.03
C LYS A 87 22.26 -10.43 3.15
N GLN A 88 22.10 -10.16 1.85
CA GLN A 88 23.19 -10.13 0.88
C GLN A 88 23.88 -8.75 0.78
N PHE A 89 23.16 -7.66 1.08
CA PHE A 89 23.65 -6.29 0.84
C PHE A 89 24.21 -5.54 2.07
N GLY A 90 23.91 -5.94 3.31
CA GLY A 90 24.65 -5.60 4.56
C GLY A 90 24.90 -4.12 4.93
N ARG A 91 24.52 -3.15 4.09
CA ARG A 91 24.74 -1.70 4.28
C ARG A 91 23.41 -0.94 4.30
N ALA A 92 23.16 -0.23 5.41
CA ALA A 92 21.91 0.49 5.66
C ALA A 92 21.53 1.53 4.58
N SER A 93 22.51 2.17 3.94
CA SER A 93 22.26 3.18 2.89
C SER A 93 21.62 2.60 1.62
N ILE A 94 21.92 1.34 1.27
CA ILE A 94 21.39 0.69 0.06
C ILE A 94 19.93 0.28 0.25
N ILE A 95 19.52 -0.02 1.49
CA ILE A 95 18.13 -0.38 1.83
C ILE A 95 17.20 0.80 1.52
N VAL A 96 17.57 2.00 1.96
CA VAL A 96 16.79 3.23 1.73
C VAL A 96 16.65 3.53 0.23
N PHE A 97 17.71 3.31 -0.56
CA PHE A 97 17.67 3.51 -2.01
C PHE A 97 16.74 2.50 -2.72
N SER A 98 16.74 1.23 -2.28
CA SER A 98 15.82 0.21 -2.83
C SER A 98 14.35 0.50 -2.47
N VAL A 99 14.06 0.89 -1.22
CA VAL A 99 12.70 1.22 -0.80
C VAL A 99 12.24 2.50 -1.49
N GLY A 100 13.12 3.50 -1.62
CA GLY A 100 12.85 4.73 -2.34
C GLY A 100 12.52 4.51 -3.82
N THR A 101 13.24 3.62 -4.51
CA THR A 101 12.96 3.28 -5.91
C THR A 101 11.64 2.52 -6.07
N VAL A 102 11.32 1.58 -5.18
CA VAL A 102 10.03 0.87 -5.19
C VAL A 102 8.87 1.85 -4.94
N MET A 103 9.02 2.80 -4.02
CA MET A 103 8.02 3.85 -3.76
C MET A 103 7.86 4.78 -4.96
N ALA A 104 8.96 5.22 -5.57
CA ALA A 104 8.92 6.07 -6.75
C ALA A 104 8.22 5.37 -7.93
N LEU A 105 8.54 4.10 -8.19
CA LEU A 105 7.86 3.29 -9.21
C LEU A 105 6.37 3.16 -8.92
N SER A 106 6.00 2.89 -7.66
CA SER A 106 4.60 2.78 -7.23
C SER A 106 3.83 4.08 -7.48
N VAL A 107 4.43 5.24 -7.15
CA VAL A 107 3.84 6.55 -7.40
C VAL A 107 3.65 6.79 -8.89
N ILE A 108 4.66 6.51 -9.71
CA ILE A 108 4.58 6.69 -11.17
C ILE A 108 3.45 5.85 -11.75
N LEU A 109 3.38 4.55 -11.39
CA LEU A 109 2.33 3.65 -11.85
C LEU A 109 0.94 4.16 -11.45
N MET A 110 0.74 4.48 -10.17
CA MET A 110 -0.55 4.92 -9.65
C MET A 110 -1.00 6.25 -10.27
N THR A 111 -0.08 7.20 -10.45
CA THR A 111 -0.35 8.46 -11.16
C THR A 111 -0.70 8.23 -12.63
N SER A 112 0.01 7.33 -13.31
CA SER A 112 -0.28 7.03 -14.72
C SER A 112 -1.63 6.34 -14.91
N PHE A 113 -1.98 5.35 -14.08
CA PHE A 113 -3.31 4.73 -14.13
C PHE A 113 -4.41 5.74 -13.82
N GLY A 114 -4.24 6.59 -12.80
CA GLY A 114 -5.21 7.64 -12.48
C GLY A 114 -5.38 8.67 -13.61
N ALA A 115 -4.29 9.06 -14.27
CA ALA A 115 -4.35 10.01 -15.39
C ALA A 115 -5.03 9.41 -16.64
N LEU A 116 -4.79 8.12 -16.90
CA LEU A 116 -5.47 7.41 -18.00
C LEU A 116 -6.97 7.24 -17.73
N ASP A 117 -7.35 6.91 -16.49
CA ASP A 117 -8.75 6.77 -16.07
C ASP A 117 -9.50 8.11 -16.23
N VAL A 118 -8.88 9.22 -15.79
CA VAL A 118 -9.42 10.58 -15.97
C VAL A 118 -9.56 10.95 -17.45
N TRP A 119 -8.60 10.55 -18.29
CA TRP A 119 -8.64 10.84 -19.72
C TRP A 119 -9.73 10.04 -20.45
N ASP A 120 -9.90 8.77 -20.08
CA ASP A 120 -10.94 7.91 -20.62
C ASP A 120 -12.34 8.43 -20.24
N ASP A 121 -12.53 8.80 -18.96
CA ASP A 121 -13.79 9.36 -18.47
C ASP A 121 -14.14 10.71 -19.12
N TYR A 122 -13.12 11.53 -19.41
CA TYR A 122 -13.27 12.79 -20.17
C TYR A 122 -13.67 12.54 -21.63
N SER A 123 -13.13 11.50 -22.26
CA SER A 123 -13.39 11.19 -23.69
C SER A 123 -14.74 10.50 -23.92
N LEU A 124 -15.23 9.76 -22.92
CA LEU A 124 -16.56 9.11 -22.92
C LEU A 124 -17.69 10.07 -22.52
N GLY A 125 -17.37 11.27 -22.04
CA GLY A 125 -18.36 12.26 -21.58
C GLY A 125 -19.09 11.84 -20.31
N ASN A 126 -18.49 10.94 -19.51
CA ASN A 126 -19.07 10.47 -18.27
C ASN A 126 -19.00 11.55 -17.18
N TYR A 127 -19.97 11.52 -16.28
CA TYR A 127 -20.03 12.44 -15.15
C TYR A 127 -18.91 12.11 -14.16
N MET A 128 -17.84 12.90 -14.18
CA MET A 128 -16.66 12.81 -13.29
C MET A 128 -16.95 13.07 -11.80
N GLY A 129 -18.19 12.94 -11.33
CA GLY A 129 -18.59 13.16 -9.93
C GLY A 129 -18.47 14.60 -9.42
N LEU A 130 -18.04 15.56 -10.27
CA LEU A 130 -18.08 16.98 -9.98
C LEU A 130 -19.55 17.46 -9.96
N LYS A 131 -20.20 17.26 -8.81
CA LYS A 131 -21.46 17.91 -8.51
C LYS A 131 -21.23 19.41 -8.64
N ARG A 132 -21.85 20.05 -9.63
CA ARG A 132 -21.80 21.51 -9.77
C ARG A 132 -22.27 22.11 -8.43
N PRO A 133 -21.59 23.10 -7.86
CA PRO A 133 -22.11 23.85 -6.74
C PRO A 133 -23.29 24.67 -7.27
N CYS A 134 -24.48 24.08 -7.19
CA CYS A 134 -25.76 24.75 -7.30
C CYS A 134 -26.54 24.35 -6.05
#